data_AF-A0A2L2Z9S3-F1
#
_entry.id   AF-A0A2L2Z9S3-F1
#
_cell.length_a   1.000
_cell.length_b   1.000
_cell.length_c   1.000
_cell.angle_alpha   90.00
_cell.angle_beta   90.00
_cell.angle_gamma   90.00
#
_symmetry.space_group_name_H-M   'P 1'
#
loop_
_entity.id
_entity.type
_entity.pdbx_description
1 polymer ?
#
loop_
_entity_poly.entity_id
_entity_poly.type
_entity_poly.pdbx_seq_one_letter_code
_entity_poly.pdbx_strand_id
1 'polypeptide(L)' 'INDYHMLTCFRFVPITNEATNIRVFNGQGCFSHVGKINGQLQLSLGDGRLYVGTVVHEFWHALGFYHEQ' A
#
# COMPACT_ATOMS: atom_id res chain seq x y z
N ILE A 1 9.79 0.01 -2.45
CA ILE A 1 9.49 1.09 -3.42
C ILE A 1 10.34 0.95 -4.68
N ASN A 2 11.68 0.86 -4.57
CA ASN A 2 12.56 0.70 -5.73
C ASN A 2 12.14 -0.47 -6.64
N ASP A 3 11.78 -1.61 -6.07
CA ASP A 3 11.33 -2.77 -6.85
C ASP A 3 10.11 -2.45 -7.73
N TYR A 4 9.12 -1.70 -7.20
CA TYR A 4 8.00 -1.23 -8.02
C TYR A 4 8.46 -0.31 -9.15
N HIS A 5 9.39 0.60 -8.87
CA HIS A 5 9.88 1.55 -9.87
C HIS A 5 10.70 0.87 -10.97
N MET A 6 11.43 -0.20 -10.65
CA MET A 6 12.26 -0.96 -11.60
C MET A 6 11.46 -1.99 -12.39
N LEU A 7 10.51 -2.68 -11.75
CA LEU A 7 9.84 -3.86 -12.32
C LEU A 7 8.45 -3.56 -12.88
N THR A 8 7.87 -2.40 -12.56
CA THR A 8 6.52 -2.02 -12.99
C THR A 8 6.49 -0.58 -13.49
N CYS A 9 5.35 -0.16 -14.04
CA CYS A 9 5.10 1.26 -14.35
C CYS A 9 4.53 2.05 -13.16
N PHE A 10 4.25 1.41 -12.01
CA PHE A 10 3.71 2.10 -10.84
C PHE A 10 4.77 2.99 -10.18
N ARG A 11 4.36 4.20 -9.77
CA ARG A 11 5.22 5.19 -9.13
C ARG A 11 4.56 5.69 -7.85
N PHE A 12 5.11 5.27 -6.72
CA PHE A 12 4.82 5.90 -5.42
C PHE A 12 5.54 7.23 -5.31
N VAL A 13 4.78 8.29 -5.04
CA VAL A 13 5.26 9.65 -4.86
C VAL A 13 4.72 10.22 -3.53
N PRO A 14 5.48 11.10 -2.85
CA PRO A 14 4.95 11.80 -1.68
C PRO A 14 3.71 12.61 -2.04
N ILE A 15 2.71 12.60 -1.15
CA ILE A 15 1.51 13.41 -1.33
C ILE A 15 1.85 14.90 -1.29
N THR A 16 1.20 15.67 -2.16
CA THR A 16 1.21 17.13 -2.16
C THR A 16 -0.18 17.67 -1.82
N ASN A 17 -1.15 17.52 -2.73
CA ASN A 17 -2.53 18.01 -2.62
C ASN A 17 -3.55 17.02 -3.21
N GLU A 18 -3.16 15.75 -3.41
CA GLU A 18 -4.01 14.75 -4.02
C GLU A 18 -5.14 14.36 -3.06
N ALA A 19 -6.38 14.61 -3.51
CA ALA A 19 -7.59 14.25 -2.77
C ALA A 19 -7.72 12.73 -2.52
N THR A 20 -7.03 11.91 -3.31
CA THR A 20 -6.94 10.46 -3.10
C THR A 20 -5.49 10.05 -2.93
N ASN A 21 -5.19 9.38 -1.82
CA ASN A 21 -3.83 8.99 -1.44
C ASN A 21 -3.84 7.74 -0.56
N ILE A 22 -2.67 7.13 -0.39
CA ILE A 22 -2.44 6.03 0.55
C ILE A 22 -1.75 6.60 1.78
N ARG A 23 -2.35 6.44 2.96
CA ARG A 23 -1.73 6.75 4.24
C ARG A 23 -1.24 5.47 4.89
N VAL A 24 0.08 5.35 4.94
CA VAL A 24 0.76 4.29 5.69
C VAL A 24 0.85 4.71 7.15
N PHE A 25 0.44 3.84 8.06
CA PHE A 25 0.51 4.08 9.50
C PHE A 25 0.77 2.78 10.28
N ASN A 26 1.25 2.92 11.51
CA ASN A 26 1.41 1.78 12.41
C ASN A 26 0.07 1.53 13.13
N GLY A 27 -0.62 0.47 12.73
CA GLY A 27 -1.90 0.05 13.31
C GLY A 27 -1.87 -1.41 13.76
N GLN A 28 -3.02 -1.94 14.14
CA GLN A 28 -3.12 -3.33 14.56
C GLN A 28 -3.05 -4.25 13.32
N GLY A 29 -1.92 -4.93 13.17
CA GLY A 29 -1.69 -5.86 12.08
C GLY A 29 -1.37 -5.20 10.73
N CYS A 30 -1.38 -6.01 9.66
CA CYS A 30 -1.09 -5.57 8.30
C CYS A 30 -2.35 -5.72 7.46
N PHE A 31 -2.76 -4.63 6.82
CA PHE A 31 -3.91 -4.63 5.92
C PHE A 31 -3.91 -3.39 5.02
N SER A 32 -4.63 -3.50 3.91
CA SER A 32 -5.03 -2.41 3.02
C SER A 32 -6.42 -2.68 2.46
N HIS A 33 -7.13 -1.63 2.03
CA HIS A 33 -8.26 -1.80 1.13
C HIS A 33 -7.80 -2.32 -0.24
N VAL A 34 -8.69 -3.03 -0.94
CA VAL A 34 -8.46 -3.48 -2.31
C VAL A 34 -8.86 -2.39 -3.30
N GLY A 35 -7.88 -1.82 -3.98
CA GLY A 35 -8.06 -0.80 -5.01
C GLY A 35 -8.28 0.61 -4.47
N LYS A 36 -8.44 1.55 -5.42
CA LYS A 36 -8.63 2.98 -5.11
C LYS A 36 -9.96 3.22 -4.42
N ILE A 37 -9.93 3.89 -3.27
CA ILE A 37 -11.11 4.43 -2.60
C ILE A 37 -11.19 5.95 -2.77
N ASN A 38 -12.36 6.54 -2.56
CA ASN A 38 -12.49 8.00 -2.48
C ASN A 38 -11.87 8.50 -1.18
N GLY A 39 -10.93 9.45 -1.26
CA GLY A 39 -10.25 10.01 -0.09
C GLY A 39 -8.96 9.26 0.26
N GLN A 40 -8.67 9.17 1.55
CA GLN A 40 -7.43 8.57 2.06
C GLN A 40 -7.60 7.07 2.32
N LEU A 41 -6.91 6.23 1.54
CA LEU A 41 -6.79 4.80 1.79
C LEU A 41 -5.88 4.57 3.00
N GLN A 42 -6.39 3.85 3.99
CA GLN A 42 -5.61 3.45 5.15
C GLN A 42 -4.86 2.14 4.87
N LEU A 43 -3.54 2.15 5.02
CA LEU A 43 -2.67 0.98 4.92
C LEU A 43 -1.92 0.82 6.24
N SER A 44 -2.25 -0.23 6.99
CA SER A 44 -1.62 -0.51 8.27
C SER A 44 -0.39 -1.40 8.06
N LEU A 45 0.73 -1.00 8.66
CA LEU A 45 1.92 -1.82 8.81
C LEU A 45 2.24 -1.93 10.31
N GLY A 46 1.63 -2.91 10.98
CA GLY A 46 1.83 -3.15 12.40
C GLY A 46 3.23 -3.66 12.76
N ASP A 47 3.57 -3.54 14.04
CA ASP A 47 4.86 -3.96 14.59
C ASP A 47 5.17 -5.44 14.34
N GLY A 48 6.46 -5.74 14.10
CA GLY A 48 6.96 -7.10 13.87
C GLY A 48 6.67 -7.69 12.49
N ARG A 49 6.10 -6.90 11.55
CA ARG A 49 5.70 -7.36 10.20
C ARG A 49 6.21 -6.46 9.06
N LEU A 50 7.28 -5.70 9.30
CA LEU A 50 7.93 -4.84 8.30
C LEU A 50 8.84 -5.62 7.33
N TYR A 51 8.46 -6.85 6.97
CA TYR A 51 9.15 -7.60 5.94
C TYR A 51 8.80 -7.02 4.57
N VAL A 52 9.79 -6.94 3.66
CA VAL A 52 9.58 -6.40 2.31
C VAL A 52 8.40 -7.08 1.62
N GLY A 53 8.27 -8.40 1.76
CA GLY A 53 7.15 -9.17 1.19
C GLY A 53 5.78 -8.75 1.72
N THR A 54 5.64 -8.53 3.03
CA THR A 54 4.38 -8.06 3.63
C THR A 54 4.05 -6.65 3.17
N VAL A 55 5.03 -5.75 3.13
CA VAL A 55 4.82 -4.39 2.61
C VAL A 55 4.35 -4.44 1.15
N VAL A 56 5.03 -5.22 0.30
CA VAL A 56 4.64 -5.41 -1.10
C VAL A 56 3.23 -5.99 -1.23
N HIS A 57 2.86 -6.98 -0.39
CA HIS A 57 1.53 -7.57 -0.36
C HIS A 57 0.44 -6.51 -0.09
N GLU A 58 0.59 -5.69 0.95
CA GLU A 58 -0.41 -4.65 1.27
C GLU A 58 -0.50 -3.56 0.19
N PHE A 59 0.62 -3.22 -0.45
CA PHE A 59 0.60 -2.28 -1.57
C PHE A 59 -0.06 -2.88 -2.82
N TRP A 60 0.05 -4.19 -3.07
CA TRP A 60 -0.70 -4.86 -4.14
C TRP A 60 -2.20 -4.84 -3.87
N HIS A 61 -2.63 -5.01 -2.62
CA HIS A 61 -4.03 -4.76 -2.25
C HIS A 61 -4.44 -3.33 -2.60
N ALA A 62 -3.70 -2.31 -2.19
CA ALA A 62 -4.01 -0.92 -2.54
C ALA A 62 -4.08 -0.66 -4.07
N LEU A 63 -3.32 -1.43 -4.86
CA LEU A 63 -3.36 -1.39 -6.34
C LEU A 63 -4.54 -2.14 -6.96
N GLY A 64 -5.31 -2.91 -6.18
CA GLY A 64 -6.54 -3.58 -6.64
C GLY A 64 -6.46 -5.09 -6.74
N PHE A 65 -5.42 -5.73 -6.20
CA PHE A 65 -5.24 -7.17 -6.28
C PHE A 65 -5.84 -7.85 -5.06
N TYR A 66 -6.54 -8.96 -5.27
CA TYR A 66 -7.04 -9.82 -4.22
C TYR A 66 -6.00 -10.89 -3.84
N HIS A 67 -6.29 -11.65 -2.78
CA HIS A 67 -5.58 -12.90 -2.53
C HIS A 67 -5.83 -13.88 -3.69
N GLU A 68 -4.81 -14.68 -4.00
CA GLU A 68 -4.86 -15.66 -5.08
C GLU A 68 -5.68 -16.91 -4.69
N GLN A 69 -5.70 -17.26 -3.39
CA GLN A 69 -6.45 -18.40 -2.87
C GLN A 69 -7.86 -18.03 -2.40
#